data_AF-A0A087FZC6-F1
#
_entry.id   AF-A0A087FZC6-F1
#
_cell.length_a   1.000
_cell.length_b   1.000
_cell.length_c   1.000
_cell.angle_alpha   90.00
_cell.angle_beta   90.00
_cell.angle_gamma   90.00
#
_symmetry.space_group_name_H-M   'P 1'
#
loop_
_entity.id
_entity.type
_entity.pdbx_description
1 polymer ?
#
loop_
_entity_poly.entity_id
_entity_poly.type
_entity_poly.pdbx_seq_one_letter_code
_entity_poly.pdbx_strand_id
1 'polypeptide(L)'
;YYDFVKEIIEADKSNNYEKVLPQEGSAQENKMRNVLVLRELGVPQRVLFSLLISNNHAYGGKEKFKESLKKVVDMGFDPTTSTFVHALQVVQGMSEKAIEEKVNVCKKIGFTTGDVWK
;
A
#
# COMPACT_ATOMS: atom_id res chain seq x y z
N TYR A 1 0.37 -19.45 -2.56
CA TYR A 1 -0.24 -18.11 -2.32
C TYR A 1 -1.13 -18.14 -1.08
N TYR A 2 -2.09 -19.06 -1.01
CA TYR A 2 -2.93 -19.25 0.19
C TYR A 2 -2.12 -19.66 1.43
N ASP A 3 -1.05 -20.45 1.29
CA ASP A 3 -0.20 -20.86 2.42
C ASP A 3 0.46 -19.65 3.09
N PHE A 4 1.00 -18.71 2.31
CA PHE A 4 1.58 -17.47 2.82
C PHE A 4 0.56 -16.57 3.54
N VAL A 5 -0.66 -16.45 2.98
CA VAL A 5 -1.73 -15.68 3.64
C VAL A 5 -2.13 -16.34 4.97
N LYS A 6 -2.17 -17.68 5.01
CA LYS A 6 -2.44 -18.44 6.23
C LYS A 6 -1.35 -18.23 7.29
N GLU A 7 -0.08 -18.30 6.90
CA GLU A 7 1.06 -18.03 7.78
C GLU A 7 1.01 -16.62 8.38
N ILE A 8 0.64 -15.61 7.57
CA ILE A 8 0.43 -14.25 8.08
C ILE A 8 -0.70 -14.21 9.11
N ILE A 9 -1.84 -14.84 8.83
CA ILE A 9 -2.98 -14.88 9.77
C ILE A 9 -2.56 -15.54 11.09
N GLU A 10 -1.74 -16.59 11.05
CA GLU A 10 -1.24 -17.28 12.24
C GLU A 10 -0.22 -16.45 13.02
N ALA A 11 0.71 -15.77 12.33
CA ALA A 11 1.63 -14.82 12.93
C ALA A 11 0.90 -13.64 13.59
N ASP A 12 -0.16 -13.16 12.95
CA ASP A 12 -0.97 -12.05 13.44
C ASP A 12 -1.69 -12.40 14.74
N LYS A 13 -2.23 -13.62 14.83
CA LYS A 13 -2.86 -14.14 16.06
C LYS A 13 -1.86 -14.36 17.20
N SER A 14 -0.65 -14.77 16.87
CA SER A 14 0.40 -15.10 17.86
C SER A 14 1.34 -13.91 18.16
N ASN A 15 1.14 -12.78 17.47
CA ASN A 15 2.04 -11.63 17.44
C ASN A 15 3.51 -12.01 17.16
N ASN A 16 3.73 -13.06 16.36
CA ASN A 16 5.05 -13.62 16.06
C ASN A 16 5.30 -13.62 14.55
N TYR A 17 5.91 -12.53 14.06
CA TYR A 17 6.24 -12.33 12.66
C TYR A 17 7.66 -12.80 12.28
N GLU A 18 8.52 -13.12 13.25
CA GLU A 18 9.89 -13.62 12.99
C GLU A 18 9.90 -14.92 12.21
N LYS A 19 8.93 -15.82 12.47
CA LYS A 19 8.84 -17.12 11.78
C LYS A 19 8.31 -17.04 10.36
N VAL A 20 7.77 -15.90 9.94
CA VAL A 20 7.12 -15.70 8.63
C VAL A 20 7.96 -14.81 7.72
N LEU A 21 9.16 -14.39 8.17
CA LEU A 21 10.10 -13.64 7.34
C LEU A 21 10.63 -14.55 6.21
N PRO A 22 10.25 -14.28 4.95
CA PRO A 22 10.70 -15.08 3.80
C PRO A 22 12.17 -14.77 3.49
N GLN A 23 12.76 -15.49 2.52
CA GLN A 23 14.13 -15.24 2.06
C GLN A 23 14.35 -13.74 1.74
N GLU A 24 15.51 -13.22 2.18
CA GLU A 24 15.91 -11.83 1.97
C GLU A 24 15.80 -11.44 0.49
N GLY A 25 15.14 -10.31 0.22
CA GLY A 25 14.92 -9.76 -1.11
C GLY A 25 13.72 -10.34 -1.86
N SER A 26 12.99 -11.31 -1.29
CA SER A 26 11.82 -11.89 -1.95
C SER A 26 10.61 -10.94 -2.01
N ALA A 27 9.72 -11.18 -2.97
CA ALA A 27 8.46 -10.44 -3.07
C ALA A 27 7.56 -10.64 -1.83
N GLN A 28 7.63 -11.81 -1.18
CA GLN A 28 6.89 -12.09 0.05
C GLN A 28 7.42 -11.27 1.24
N GLU A 29 8.74 -11.10 1.36
CA GLU A 29 9.33 -10.29 2.44
C GLU A 29 8.92 -8.82 2.32
N ASN A 30 8.96 -8.28 1.10
CA ASN A 30 8.48 -6.94 0.81
C ASN A 30 7.01 -6.75 1.18
N LYS A 31 6.16 -7.75 0.89
CA LYS A 31 4.74 -7.75 1.30
C LYS A 31 4.59 -7.74 2.82
N MET A 32 5.29 -8.62 3.53
CA MET A 32 5.22 -8.71 4.98
C MET A 32 5.63 -7.40 5.65
N ARG A 33 6.81 -6.88 5.28
CA ARG A 33 7.33 -5.61 5.83
C ARG A 33 6.34 -4.47 5.63
N ASN A 34 5.75 -4.37 4.44
CA ASN A 34 4.81 -3.29 4.13
C ASN A 34 3.51 -3.45 4.93
N VAL A 35 3.01 -4.68 5.13
CA VAL A 35 1.84 -4.94 5.98
C VAL A 35 2.08 -4.56 7.44
N LEU A 36 3.28 -4.83 7.99
CA LEU A 36 3.63 -4.42 9.34
C LEU A 36 3.58 -2.89 9.49
N VAL A 37 4.15 -2.15 8.54
CA VAL A 37 4.09 -0.68 8.54
C VAL A 37 2.64 -0.17 8.47
N LEU A 38 1.79 -0.79 7.64
CA LEU A 38 0.38 -0.39 7.54
C LEU A 38 -0.41 -0.72 8.81
N ARG A 39 -0.10 -1.85 9.47
CA ARG A 39 -0.67 -2.21 10.77
C ARG A 39 -0.30 -1.18 11.84
N GLU A 40 0.96 -0.76 11.90
CA GLU A 40 1.42 0.30 12.82
C GLU A 40 0.72 1.64 12.56
N LEU A 41 0.38 1.93 11.29
CA LEU A 41 -0.41 3.10 10.90
C LEU A 41 -1.90 3.01 11.28
N GLY A 42 -2.35 1.88 11.85
CA GLY A 42 -3.74 1.68 12.26
C GLY A 42 -4.67 1.20 11.14
N VAL A 43 -4.12 0.73 10.01
CA VAL A 43 -4.93 0.14 8.93
C VAL A 43 -5.64 -1.12 9.45
N PRO A 44 -6.97 -1.22 9.32
CA PRO A 44 -7.73 -2.38 9.81
C PRO A 44 -7.31 -3.67 9.13
N GLN A 45 -7.30 -4.76 9.90
CA GLN A 45 -6.89 -6.09 9.43
C GLN A 45 -7.65 -6.54 8.16
N ARG A 46 -8.95 -6.21 8.04
CA ARG A 46 -9.76 -6.50 6.83
C ARG A 46 -9.14 -5.89 5.55
N VAL A 47 -8.58 -4.69 5.68
CA VAL A 47 -7.99 -3.92 4.58
C VAL A 47 -6.59 -4.48 4.25
N LEU A 48 -5.84 -4.88 5.28
CA LEU A 48 -4.56 -5.59 5.14
C LEU A 48 -4.72 -6.94 4.42
N PHE A 49 -5.80 -7.69 4.71
CA PHE A 49 -6.06 -8.95 4.00
C PHE A 49 -6.35 -8.73 2.51
N SER A 50 -7.10 -7.69 2.16
CA SER A 50 -7.34 -7.33 0.76
C SER A 50 -6.02 -7.04 0.02
N LEU A 51 -5.07 -6.37 0.69
CA LEU A 51 -3.73 -6.11 0.18
C LEU A 51 -2.92 -7.39 -0.04
N LEU A 52 -2.97 -8.30 0.93
CA LEU A 52 -2.24 -9.57 0.89
C LEU A 52 -2.76 -10.53 -0.18
N ILE A 53 -4.07 -10.55 -0.41
CA ILE A 53 -4.78 -11.39 -1.39
C ILE A 53 -4.80 -10.76 -2.79
N SER A 54 -4.44 -9.48 -2.91
CA SER A 54 -4.23 -8.88 -4.23
C SER A 54 -2.94 -9.41 -4.88
N ASN A 55 -3.05 -9.86 -6.14
CA ASN A 55 -1.91 -10.28 -6.97
C ASN A 55 -1.06 -9.08 -7.44
N ASN A 56 -1.18 -7.93 -6.76
CA ASN A 56 -0.54 -6.71 -7.17
C ASN A 56 0.95 -6.81 -6.81
N HIS A 57 1.81 -6.80 -7.81
CA HIS A 57 3.27 -6.70 -7.68
C HIS A 57 3.71 -5.33 -7.09
N ALA A 58 2.74 -4.50 -6.69
CA ALA A 58 2.87 -3.08 -6.35
C ALA A 58 3.76 -2.77 -5.13
N TYR A 59 4.14 -3.77 -4.33
CA TYR A 59 5.08 -3.56 -3.23
C TYR A 59 6.50 -3.46 -3.79
N GLY A 60 6.75 -2.39 -4.54
CA GLY A 60 8.10 -1.94 -4.86
C GLY A 60 8.96 -1.86 -3.61
N GLY A 61 10.27 -1.87 -3.80
CA GLY A 61 11.25 -1.89 -2.72
C GLY A 61 10.95 -0.88 -1.60
N LYS A 62 11.47 -1.15 -0.41
CA LYS A 62 11.21 -0.42 0.85
C LYS A 62 11.04 1.08 0.69
N GLU A 63 11.93 1.73 -0.05
CA GLU A 63 11.91 3.18 -0.25
C GLU A 63 10.73 3.66 -1.09
N LYS A 64 10.42 2.98 -2.20
CA LYS A 64 9.26 3.31 -3.05
C LYS A 64 7.95 3.18 -2.29
N PHE A 65 7.84 2.16 -1.44
CA PHE A 65 6.66 1.99 -0.56
C PHE A 65 6.53 3.13 0.43
N LYS A 66 7.60 3.49 1.14
CA LYS A 66 7.57 4.61 2.10
C LYS A 66 7.20 5.94 1.45
N GLU A 67 7.77 6.22 0.29
CA GLU A 67 7.48 7.44 -0.46
C GLU A 67 6.01 7.51 -0.91
N SER A 68 5.50 6.39 -1.44
CA SER A 68 4.10 6.29 -1.87
C SER A 68 3.14 6.40 -0.68
N LEU A 69 3.49 5.77 0.45
CA LEU A 69 2.72 5.85 1.68
C LEU A 69 2.63 7.29 2.19
N LYS A 70 3.76 8.00 2.23
CA LYS A 70 3.80 9.42 2.59
C LYS A 70 2.91 10.26 1.66
N LYS A 71 3.01 10.06 0.34
CA LYS A 71 2.18 10.77 -0.65
C LYS A 71 0.67 10.55 -0.40
N VAL A 72 0.24 9.31 -0.17
CA VAL A 72 -1.17 8.98 0.08
C VAL A 72 -1.68 9.56 1.40
N VAL A 73 -0.85 9.56 2.45
CA VAL A 73 -1.18 10.20 3.73
C VAL A 73 -1.27 11.72 3.59
N ASP A 74 -0.31 12.35 2.90
CA ASP A 74 -0.30 13.79 2.63
C ASP A 74 -1.51 14.22 1.77
N MET A 75 -2.04 13.32 0.94
CA MET A 75 -3.28 13.53 0.17
C MET A 75 -4.55 13.45 1.03
N GLY A 76 -4.47 13.00 2.29
CA GLY A 76 -5.61 12.94 3.20
C GLY A 76 -6.49 11.71 3.06
N PHE A 77 -6.03 10.66 2.36
CA PHE A 77 -6.76 9.39 2.32
C PHE A 77 -6.82 8.75 3.70
N ASP A 78 -8.03 8.34 4.10
CA ASP A 78 -8.26 7.67 5.39
C ASP A 78 -7.70 6.23 5.38
N PRO A 79 -6.67 5.91 6.21
CA PRO A 79 -6.04 4.59 6.27
C PRO A 79 -7.00 3.46 6.66
N THR A 80 -8.19 3.77 7.17
CA THR A 80 -9.20 2.77 7.55
C THR A 80 -10.07 2.29 6.38
N THR A 81 -9.94 2.92 5.22
CA THR A 81 -10.77 2.66 4.04
C THR A 81 -10.05 1.80 3.00
N SER A 82 -10.82 1.08 2.18
CA SER A 82 -10.27 0.40 1.01
C SER A 82 -9.77 1.38 -0.07
N THR A 83 -10.26 2.63 -0.06
CA THR A 83 -9.81 3.69 -0.96
C THR A 83 -8.34 4.03 -0.75
N PHE A 84 -7.87 4.06 0.51
CA PHE A 84 -6.45 4.25 0.83
C PHE A 84 -5.55 3.20 0.19
N VAL A 85 -5.98 1.94 0.22
CA VAL A 85 -5.25 0.83 -0.42
C VAL A 85 -5.18 1.01 -1.93
N HIS A 86 -6.29 1.36 -2.57
CA HIS A 86 -6.31 1.60 -4.01
C HIS A 86 -5.43 2.81 -4.38
N ALA A 87 -5.50 3.90 -3.62
CA ALA A 87 -4.64 5.07 -3.82
C ALA A 87 -3.16 4.69 -3.70
N LEU A 88 -2.79 3.90 -2.69
CA LEU A 88 -1.43 3.40 -2.52
C LEU A 88 -0.96 2.55 -3.69
N GLN A 89 -1.79 1.64 -4.18
CA GLN A 89 -1.47 0.82 -5.35
C GLN A 89 -1.31 1.66 -6.63
N VAL A 90 -2.17 2.66 -6.82
CA VAL A 90 -2.09 3.57 -7.98
C VAL A 90 -0.82 4.41 -7.92
N VAL A 91 -0.53 5.04 -6.77
CA VAL A 91 0.68 5.87 -6.59
C VAL A 91 1.95 5.02 -6.75
N GLN A 92 1.97 3.79 -6.24
CA GLN A 92 3.09 2.87 -6.44
C GLN A 92 3.27 2.41 -7.88
N GLY A 93 2.17 2.25 -8.62
CA GLY A 93 2.18 1.79 -10.02
C GLY A 93 2.52 2.88 -11.02
N MET A 94 2.38 4.16 -10.65
CA MET A 94 2.63 5.29 -11.53
C MET A 94 4.06 5.84 -11.36
N SER A 95 4.65 6.33 -12.45
CA SER A 95 5.85 7.18 -12.37
C SER A 95 5.45 8.60 -11.94
N GLU A 96 6.38 9.36 -11.36
CA GLU A 96 6.11 10.75 -10.99
C GLU A 96 5.60 11.58 -12.17
N LYS A 97 6.19 11.38 -13.35
CA LYS A 97 5.74 12.01 -14.59
C LYS A 97 4.29 11.67 -14.94
N ALA A 98 3.88 10.40 -14.79
CA ALA A 98 2.51 9.99 -15.05
C ALA A 98 1.52 10.59 -14.03
N ILE A 99 1.94 10.74 -12.77
CA ILE A 99 1.13 11.39 -11.72
C ILE A 99 0.96 12.87 -12.07
N GLU A 100 2.03 13.57 -12.41
CA GLU A 100 2.00 14.99 -12.78
C GLU A 100 1.16 15.24 -14.05
N GLU A 101 1.30 14.39 -15.06
CA GLU A 101 0.49 14.45 -16.29
C GLU A 101 -1.00 14.31 -15.97
N LYS A 102 -1.38 13.34 -15.12
CA LYS A 102 -2.79 13.18 -14.72
C LYS A 102 -3.31 14.37 -13.93
N VAL A 103 -2.53 14.91 -12.99
CA VAL A 103 -2.89 16.14 -12.27
C VAL A 103 -3.08 17.32 -13.23
N ASN A 104 -2.20 17.46 -14.22
CA ASN A 104 -2.30 18.52 -15.21
C ASN A 104 -3.53 18.35 -16.12
N VAL A 105 -3.93 17.13 -16.47
CA VAL A 105 -5.21 16.89 -17.18
C VAL A 105 -6.39 17.33 -16.32
N CYS A 106 -6.43 16.96 -15.04
CA CYS A 106 -7.51 17.36 -14.14
C CYS A 106 -7.59 18.89 -13.98
N LYS A 107 -6.45 19.58 -13.86
CA LYS A 107 -6.38 21.05 -13.85
C LYS A 107 -6.94 21.66 -15.13
N LYS A 108 -6.62 21.09 -16.30
CA LYS A 108 -7.10 21.58 -17.61
C LYS A 108 -8.61 21.48 -17.78
N ILE A 109 -9.26 20.51 -17.12
CA ILE A 109 -10.71 20.32 -17.18
C ILE A 109 -11.45 20.99 -16.02
N GLY A 110 -10.78 21.87 -15.27
CA GLY A 110 -11.40 22.73 -14.26
C GLY A 110 -11.39 22.21 -12.82
N PHE A 111 -10.77 21.05 -12.54
CA PHE A 111 -10.55 20.61 -11.16
C PHE A 111 -9.39 21.39 -10.54
N THR A 112 -9.59 21.92 -9.32
CA THR A 112 -8.46 22.45 -8.57
C THR A 112 -7.61 21.30 -8.04
N THR A 113 -6.34 21.56 -7.71
CA THR A 113 -5.49 20.52 -7.07
C THR A 113 -6.19 19.92 -5.84
N GLY A 114 -6.98 20.71 -5.10
CA GLY A 114 -7.76 20.22 -3.96
C GLY A 114 -8.96 19.33 -4.34
N ASP A 115 -9.48 19.43 -5.56
CA ASP A 115 -10.58 18.57 -6.05
C ASP A 115 -10.09 17.28 -6.69
N VAL A 116 -8.84 17.26 -7.19
CA VAL A 116 -8.18 16.04 -7.69
C VAL A 116 -7.88 15.05 -6.57
N TRP A 117 -7.61 15.58 -5.38
CA TRP A 117 -7.14 14.82 -4.23
C TRP A 117 -8.16 14.76 -3.08
N LYS A 118 -9.41 15.17 -3.30
CA LYS A 118 -10.53 15.00 -2.37
C LYS A 118 -11.14 13.61 -2.48
#